data_AF-A0A0Q4KMZ2-F1
#
_entry.id   AF-A0A0Q4KMZ2-F1
#
_cell.length_a   1.000
_cell.length_b   1.000
_cell.length_c   1.000
_cell.angle_alpha   90.00
_cell.angle_beta   90.00
_cell.angle_gamma   90.00
#
_symmetry.space_group_name_H-M   'P 1'
#
loop_
_entity.id
_entity.type
_entity.pdbx_description
1 polymer ?
#
loop_
_entity_poly.entity_id
_entity_poly.type
_entity_poly.pdbx_seq_one_letter_code
_entity_poly.pdbx_strand_id
1 'polypeptide(L)'
;MITDVFYRRYPNLQVIGIVDQRVRAFVFQAFRLITHDLWLNGEGAIRYEERNKALQAAHDRLALELGTNELVKRHFAIRNVPGRTVGSKAWDTVYTEFMNIHPSQQQGPNNWLAERLSLVEQVLASFADFKRDYDESYERRLHAAVLSDKKVQEERAIYIDILEAPVLRVDRVKVDHVLQQTVDELNERFSINRIPLEYHNGLIQAVHNPLLSQQVSKPFWAIVSDPMWGNVDTDMKKALDTRDAGLPDAHFAALKALESVVKIISDAKGRSIGTENGAAAYVSNLVRQVDGVRFIDVWESDMLVNLFSKVRNPFGHGAGNKPMPLLSAQQTDWAINEAMNWIVSLIKRM
;
A
#
# COMPACT_ATOMS: atom_id res chain seq x y z
N MET A 1 1.26 -17.13 -4.26
CA MET A 1 1.14 -16.10 -3.20
C MET A 1 -0.34 -15.82 -3.10
N ILE A 2 -0.99 -16.07 -1.96
CA ILE A 2 -2.40 -15.67 -1.79
C ILE A 2 -2.41 -14.15 -1.89
N THR A 3 -3.13 -13.60 -2.87
CA THR A 3 -3.24 -12.16 -3.03
C THR A 3 -4.25 -11.69 -2.01
N ASP A 4 -3.79 -10.90 -1.05
CA ASP A 4 -4.60 -10.46 0.07
C ASP A 4 -5.57 -9.34 -0.36
N VAL A 5 -6.59 -9.71 -1.14
CA VAL A 5 -7.56 -8.77 -1.70
C VAL A 5 -8.49 -8.23 -0.60
N PHE A 6 -8.84 -6.95 -0.69
CA PHE A 6 -9.76 -6.26 0.24
C PHE A 6 -10.97 -7.10 0.68
N TYR A 7 -11.65 -7.78 -0.25
CA TYR A 7 -12.81 -8.62 0.04
C TYR A 7 -12.52 -9.77 1.00
N ARG A 8 -11.34 -10.39 0.91
CA ARG A 8 -10.92 -11.48 1.79
C ARG A 8 -10.34 -10.98 3.10
N ARG A 9 -9.67 -9.83 3.09
CA ARG A 9 -9.12 -9.21 4.31
C ARG A 9 -10.22 -8.81 5.29
N TYR A 10 -11.33 -8.28 4.78
CA TYR A 10 -12.36 -7.68 5.63
C TYR A 10 -13.75 -8.30 5.43
N PRO A 11 -13.91 -9.62 5.67
CA PRO A 11 -15.18 -10.31 5.39
C PRO A 11 -16.34 -9.81 6.26
N ASN A 12 -16.03 -9.25 7.44
CA ASN A 12 -17.00 -8.77 8.41
C ASN A 12 -17.14 -7.23 8.44
N LEU A 13 -16.33 -6.51 7.65
CA LEU A 13 -16.36 -5.05 7.66
C LEU A 13 -17.58 -4.56 6.88
N GLN A 14 -18.54 -3.98 7.59
CA GLN A 14 -19.71 -3.37 6.98
C GLN A 14 -19.41 -1.94 6.55
N VAL A 15 -19.14 -1.75 5.26
CA VAL A 15 -18.86 -0.44 4.64
C VAL A 15 -20.15 0.24 4.20
N ILE A 16 -21.06 -0.53 3.58
CA ILE A 16 -22.35 0.00 3.09
C ILE A 16 -23.50 -0.96 3.39
N GLY A 17 -24.70 -0.39 3.58
CA GLY A 17 -25.95 -1.13 3.72
C GLY A 17 -26.77 -1.26 2.42
N ILE A 18 -26.54 -0.38 1.43
CA ILE A 18 -27.30 -0.34 0.17
C ILE A 18 -26.42 0.19 -0.97
N VAL A 19 -26.65 -0.30 -2.19
CA VAL A 19 -26.03 0.24 -3.42
C VAL A 19 -26.96 1.29 -4.04
N ASP A 20 -26.80 2.54 -3.61
CA ASP A 20 -27.48 3.70 -4.18
C ASP A 20 -26.72 4.29 -5.39
N GLN A 21 -27.26 5.34 -6.01
CA GLN A 21 -26.61 6.01 -7.15
C GLN A 21 -25.26 6.62 -6.78
N ARG A 22 -25.09 7.10 -5.55
CA ARG A 22 -23.84 7.68 -5.05
C ARG A 22 -22.74 6.63 -4.99
N VAL A 23 -23.02 5.45 -4.43
CA VAL A 23 -22.07 4.32 -4.39
C VAL A 23 -21.69 3.88 -5.80
N ARG A 24 -22.64 3.80 -6.73
CA ARG A 24 -22.35 3.45 -8.14
C ARG A 24 -21.46 4.50 -8.81
N ALA A 25 -21.77 5.78 -8.61
CA ALA A 25 -20.96 6.88 -9.14
C ALA A 25 -19.53 6.83 -8.57
N PHE A 26 -19.38 6.59 -7.26
CA PHE A 26 -18.08 6.40 -6.62
C PHE A 26 -17.28 5.26 -7.25
N VAL A 27 -17.87 4.07 -7.40
CA VAL A 27 -17.17 2.90 -7.99
C VAL A 27 -16.69 3.22 -9.41
N PHE A 28 -17.52 3.88 -10.21
CA PHE A 28 -17.14 4.28 -11.56
C PHE A 28 -16.04 5.36 -11.57
N GLN A 29 -16.10 6.33 -10.66
CA GLN A 29 -15.06 7.35 -10.50
C GLN A 29 -13.73 6.74 -10.08
N ALA A 30 -13.73 5.90 -9.04
CA ALA A 30 -12.55 5.17 -8.57
C ALA A 30 -11.92 4.35 -9.70
N PHE A 31 -12.75 3.66 -10.49
CA PHE A 31 -12.30 2.92 -11.66
C PHE A 31 -11.65 3.81 -12.73
N ARG A 32 -12.28 4.93 -13.08
CA ARG A 32 -11.73 5.85 -14.08
C ARG A 32 -10.38 6.43 -13.62
N LEU A 33 -10.26 6.78 -12.34
CA LEU A 33 -9.01 7.28 -11.77
C LEU A 33 -7.85 6.29 -11.99
N ILE A 34 -8.04 5.03 -11.62
CA ILE A 34 -6.97 4.01 -11.67
C ILE A 34 -6.67 3.46 -13.07
N THR A 35 -7.61 3.59 -14.02
CA THR A 35 -7.42 3.01 -15.37
C THR A 35 -7.13 4.04 -16.43
N HIS A 36 -7.60 5.27 -16.24
CA HIS A 36 -7.36 6.36 -17.15
C HIS A 36 -6.32 7.32 -16.56
N ASP A 37 -6.64 7.99 -15.46
CA ASP A 37 -5.85 9.14 -15.00
C ASP A 37 -4.47 8.73 -14.47
N LEU A 38 -4.38 7.55 -13.85
CA LEU A 38 -3.12 6.92 -13.42
C LEU A 38 -2.16 6.62 -14.58
N TRP A 39 -2.68 6.41 -15.79
CA TRP A 39 -1.90 5.93 -16.95
C TRP A 39 -1.79 6.95 -18.09
N LEU A 40 -2.73 7.89 -18.21
CA LEU A 40 -2.92 8.74 -19.40
C LEU A 40 -2.67 10.24 -19.16
N ASN A 41 -2.34 10.67 -17.94
CA ASN A 41 -1.98 12.07 -17.65
C ASN A 41 -0.58 12.50 -18.17
N GLY A 42 0.06 11.69 -19.01
CA GLY A 42 1.29 12.06 -19.68
C GLY A 42 1.26 11.65 -21.14
N GLU A 43 1.11 12.62 -22.04
CA GLU A 43 1.66 12.51 -23.39
C GLU A 43 3.16 12.18 -23.25
N GLY A 44 3.51 10.90 -23.28
CA GLY A 44 4.89 10.43 -23.40
C GLY A 44 5.37 9.28 -22.51
N ALA A 45 4.84 9.04 -21.29
CA ALA A 45 5.64 8.29 -20.31
C ALA A 45 5.24 6.81 -20.04
N ILE A 46 3.96 6.42 -20.15
CA ILE A 46 3.56 5.03 -19.89
C ILE A 46 2.96 4.41 -21.14
N ARG A 47 3.63 3.37 -21.64
CA ARG A 47 3.23 2.68 -22.87
C ARG A 47 1.87 2.02 -22.65
N TYR A 48 0.96 2.19 -23.61
CA TYR A 48 -0.34 1.52 -23.67
C TYR A 48 -0.23 0.00 -23.41
N GLU A 49 0.88 -0.61 -23.82
CA GLU A 49 1.20 -2.01 -23.53
C GLU A 49 1.38 -2.31 -22.03
N GLU A 50 2.12 -1.47 -21.31
CA GLU A 50 2.37 -1.65 -19.87
C GLU A 50 1.07 -1.47 -19.07
N ARG A 51 0.25 -0.47 -19.44
CA ARG A 51 -1.10 -0.33 -18.93
C ARG A 51 -1.91 -1.61 -19.12
N ASN A 52 -1.95 -2.15 -20.33
CA ASN A 52 -2.73 -3.36 -20.61
C ASN A 52 -2.20 -4.60 -19.89
N LYS A 53 -0.87 -4.73 -19.72
CA LYS A 53 -0.28 -5.79 -18.90
C LYS A 53 -0.69 -5.66 -17.43
N ALA A 54 -0.65 -4.46 -16.87
CA ALA A 54 -1.04 -4.18 -15.50
C ALA A 54 -2.54 -4.45 -15.25
N LEU A 55 -3.41 -4.02 -16.17
CA LEU A 55 -4.84 -4.31 -16.13
C LEU A 55 -5.13 -5.80 -16.31
N GLN A 56 -4.40 -6.49 -17.18
CA GLN A 56 -4.52 -7.95 -17.28
C GLN A 56 -4.13 -8.63 -15.98
N ALA A 57 -2.97 -8.28 -15.41
CA ALA A 57 -2.48 -8.89 -14.18
C ALA A 57 -3.44 -8.66 -13.00
N ALA A 58 -4.02 -7.47 -12.88
CA ALA A 58 -5.01 -7.16 -11.85
C ALA A 58 -6.31 -7.96 -12.03
N HIS A 59 -6.78 -8.09 -13.28
CA HIS A 59 -7.96 -8.90 -13.62
C HIS A 59 -7.74 -10.37 -13.25
N ASP A 60 -6.62 -10.95 -13.72
CA ASP A 60 -6.33 -12.38 -13.56
C ASP A 60 -6.13 -12.73 -12.08
N ARG A 61 -5.46 -11.85 -11.31
CA ARG A 61 -5.33 -11.98 -9.85
C ARG A 61 -6.68 -11.96 -9.16
N LEU A 62 -7.54 -10.98 -9.43
CA LEU A 62 -8.85 -10.92 -8.77
C LEU A 62 -9.76 -12.07 -9.19
N ALA A 63 -9.76 -12.46 -10.47
CA ALA A 63 -10.56 -13.59 -10.95
C ALA A 63 -10.19 -14.88 -10.20
N LEU A 64 -8.89 -15.13 -10.00
CA LEU A 64 -8.38 -16.23 -9.20
C LEU A 64 -8.86 -16.15 -7.75
N GLU A 65 -8.79 -14.99 -7.10
CA GLU A 65 -9.24 -14.81 -5.72
C GLU A 65 -10.76 -14.96 -5.56
N LEU A 66 -11.55 -14.64 -6.59
CA LEU A 66 -12.99 -14.87 -6.62
C LEU A 66 -13.38 -16.29 -7.04
N GLY A 67 -12.43 -17.13 -7.42
CA GLY A 67 -12.69 -18.49 -7.89
C GLY A 67 -13.41 -18.54 -9.24
N THR A 68 -13.15 -17.55 -10.10
CA THR A 68 -13.77 -17.41 -11.43
C THR A 68 -12.69 -17.46 -12.52
N ASN A 69 -13.06 -17.89 -13.73
CA ASN A 69 -12.12 -17.92 -14.85
C ASN A 69 -11.80 -16.52 -15.38
N GLU A 70 -12.76 -15.61 -15.32
CA GLU A 70 -12.66 -14.23 -15.76
C GLU A 70 -13.73 -13.41 -15.03
N LEU A 71 -13.43 -12.13 -14.73
CA LEU A 71 -14.39 -11.22 -14.09
C LEU A 71 -15.56 -10.92 -15.02
N VAL A 72 -15.26 -10.77 -16.31
CA VAL A 72 -16.21 -10.57 -17.41
C VAL A 72 -15.67 -11.27 -18.65
N LYS A 73 -16.57 -11.86 -19.46
CA LYS A 73 -16.20 -12.51 -20.72
C LYS A 73 -15.45 -11.58 -21.66
N ARG A 74 -14.16 -11.80 -21.84
CA ARG A 74 -13.31 -10.99 -22.72
C ARG A 74 -13.42 -11.42 -24.18
N HIS A 75 -13.44 -12.71 -24.44
CA HIS A 75 -13.44 -13.26 -25.79
C HIS A 75 -14.85 -13.59 -26.27
N PHE A 76 -15.15 -13.26 -27.52
CA PHE A 76 -16.46 -13.53 -28.12
C PHE A 76 -16.32 -14.03 -29.56
N ALA A 77 -17.27 -14.87 -29.98
CA ALA A 77 -17.30 -15.37 -31.35
C ALA A 77 -17.89 -14.31 -32.29
N ILE A 78 -17.17 -13.96 -33.35
CA ILE A 78 -17.69 -13.09 -34.41
C ILE A 78 -18.37 -14.00 -35.44
N ARG A 79 -19.70 -13.92 -35.57
CA ARG A 79 -20.50 -14.83 -36.43
C ARG A 79 -20.47 -14.50 -37.92
N ASN A 80 -19.78 -13.44 -38.34
CA ASN A 80 -19.98 -12.84 -39.66
C ASN A 80 -18.88 -13.16 -40.70
N VAL A 81 -17.94 -14.07 -40.40
CA VAL A 81 -16.87 -14.46 -41.34
C VAL A 81 -16.80 -15.99 -41.48
N PRO A 82 -16.74 -16.56 -42.70
CA PRO A 82 -16.44 -17.98 -42.90
C PRO A 82 -15.01 -18.26 -42.41
N GLY A 83 -14.90 -19.01 -41.31
CA GLY A 83 -13.67 -19.15 -40.54
C GLY A 83 -13.81 -18.40 -39.21
N ARG A 84 -13.82 -19.14 -38.09
CA ARG A 84 -14.00 -18.55 -36.75
C ARG A 84 -12.92 -17.51 -36.46
N THR A 85 -13.28 -16.24 -36.48
CA THR A 85 -12.47 -15.19 -35.84
C THR A 85 -13.01 -14.96 -34.42
N VAL A 86 -12.14 -15.10 -33.43
CA VAL A 86 -12.45 -14.77 -32.03
C VAL A 86 -12.11 -13.30 -31.83
N GLY A 87 -13.11 -12.48 -31.48
CA GLY A 87 -12.91 -11.09 -31.06
C GLY A 87 -12.49 -11.04 -29.59
N SER A 88 -11.79 -9.96 -29.20
CA SER A 88 -11.40 -9.71 -27.81
C SER A 88 -11.83 -8.29 -27.42
N LYS A 89 -12.46 -8.15 -26.26
CA LYS A 89 -12.79 -6.84 -25.68
C LYS A 89 -11.52 -6.13 -25.21
N ALA A 90 -11.50 -4.80 -25.36
CA ALA A 90 -10.51 -3.96 -24.72
C ALA A 90 -10.67 -4.04 -23.18
N TRP A 91 -9.57 -3.86 -22.44
CA TRP A 91 -9.61 -3.92 -20.98
C TRP A 91 -10.55 -2.87 -20.37
N ASP A 92 -10.63 -1.69 -20.97
CA ASP A 92 -11.58 -0.65 -20.57
C ASP A 92 -13.03 -1.14 -20.60
N THR A 93 -13.39 -1.91 -21.63
CA THR A 93 -14.72 -2.52 -21.75
C THR A 93 -14.95 -3.60 -20.70
N VAL A 94 -13.97 -4.50 -20.50
CA VAL A 94 -14.05 -5.59 -19.51
C VAL A 94 -14.33 -5.04 -18.11
N TYR A 95 -13.55 -4.04 -17.70
CA TYR A 95 -13.70 -3.45 -16.39
C TYR A 95 -14.94 -2.57 -16.26
N THR A 96 -15.28 -1.78 -17.28
CA THR A 96 -16.52 -0.99 -17.29
C THR A 96 -17.75 -1.88 -17.12
N GLU A 97 -17.78 -3.03 -17.80
CA GLU A 97 -18.83 -4.02 -17.60
C GLU A 97 -18.83 -4.56 -16.17
N PHE A 98 -17.67 -4.96 -15.63
CA PHE A 98 -17.56 -5.49 -14.26
C PHE A 98 -18.06 -4.51 -13.19
N MET A 99 -17.70 -3.23 -13.33
CA MET A 99 -18.12 -2.16 -12.41
C MET A 99 -19.62 -1.87 -12.49
N ASN A 100 -20.26 -2.12 -13.64
CA ASN A 100 -21.68 -1.86 -13.86
C ASN A 100 -22.59 -3.06 -13.53
N ILE A 101 -22.04 -4.26 -13.30
CA ILE A 101 -22.83 -5.41 -12.86
C ILE A 101 -23.56 -5.03 -11.56
N HIS A 102 -24.89 -5.17 -11.54
CA HIS A 102 -25.67 -4.95 -10.32
C HIS A 102 -25.44 -6.05 -9.29
N PRO A 103 -25.50 -5.73 -7.98
CA PRO A 103 -25.40 -6.74 -6.93
C PRO A 103 -26.47 -7.80 -7.13
N SER A 104 -26.08 -9.07 -7.15
CA SER A 104 -27.04 -10.16 -7.14
C SER A 104 -27.72 -10.24 -5.78
N GLN A 105 -28.91 -10.87 -5.72
CA GLN A 105 -29.61 -11.10 -4.45
C GLN A 105 -28.76 -11.91 -3.44
N GLN A 106 -27.84 -12.74 -3.92
CA GLN A 106 -26.99 -13.59 -3.07
C GLN A 106 -25.70 -12.90 -2.59
N GLN A 107 -25.19 -11.93 -3.36
CA GLN A 107 -23.94 -11.23 -3.03
C GLN A 107 -24.12 -10.20 -1.92
N GLY A 108 -25.25 -9.50 -1.92
CA GLY A 108 -25.50 -8.39 -1.00
C GLY A 108 -24.67 -7.13 -1.31
N PRO A 109 -25.07 -5.94 -0.82
CA PRO A 109 -24.43 -4.66 -1.14
C PRO A 109 -22.95 -4.57 -0.75
N ASN A 110 -22.59 -5.10 0.43
CA ASN A 110 -21.25 -4.94 0.98
C ASN A 110 -20.20 -5.75 0.20
N ASN A 111 -20.48 -7.03 -0.07
CA ASN A 111 -19.59 -7.88 -0.84
C ASN A 111 -19.44 -7.38 -2.28
N TRP A 112 -20.53 -6.86 -2.85
CA TRP A 112 -20.49 -6.23 -4.16
C TRP A 112 -19.47 -5.09 -4.19
N LEU A 113 -19.53 -4.15 -3.23
CA LEU A 113 -18.56 -3.05 -3.14
C LEU A 113 -17.14 -3.59 -2.89
N ALA A 114 -16.98 -4.54 -1.98
CA ALA A 114 -15.68 -5.08 -1.58
C ALA A 114 -14.94 -5.76 -2.75
N GLU A 115 -15.64 -6.47 -3.64
CA GLU A 115 -15.05 -7.02 -4.86
C GLU A 115 -14.55 -5.92 -5.81
N ARG A 116 -15.28 -4.82 -5.94
CA ARG A 116 -14.86 -3.69 -6.81
C ARG A 116 -13.69 -2.93 -6.20
N LEU A 117 -13.69 -2.72 -4.90
CA LEU A 117 -12.54 -2.16 -4.18
C LEU A 117 -11.32 -3.08 -4.27
N SER A 118 -11.51 -4.39 -4.23
CA SER A 118 -10.42 -5.35 -4.47
C SER A 118 -9.80 -5.16 -5.85
N LEU A 119 -10.61 -4.90 -6.88
CA LEU A 119 -10.08 -4.60 -8.21
C LEU A 119 -9.30 -3.28 -8.25
N VAL A 120 -9.82 -2.25 -7.58
CA VAL A 120 -9.15 -0.94 -7.45
C VAL A 120 -7.75 -1.11 -6.86
N GLU A 121 -7.68 -1.84 -5.76
CA GLU A 121 -6.42 -2.17 -5.08
C GLU A 121 -5.47 -3.00 -5.96
N GLN A 122 -5.97 -4.01 -6.68
CA GLN A 122 -5.13 -4.81 -7.57
C GLN A 122 -4.53 -4.00 -8.72
N VAL A 123 -5.26 -3.02 -9.27
CA VAL A 123 -4.71 -2.13 -10.31
C VAL A 123 -3.62 -1.23 -9.75
N LEU A 124 -3.81 -0.67 -8.55
CA LEU A 124 -2.80 0.14 -7.86
C LEU A 124 -1.56 -0.71 -7.51
N ALA A 125 -1.75 -1.96 -7.07
CA ALA A 125 -0.66 -2.89 -6.83
C ALA A 125 0.11 -3.22 -8.13
N SER A 126 -0.58 -3.49 -9.24
CA SER A 126 0.07 -3.66 -10.55
C SER A 126 0.84 -2.42 -11.00
N PHE A 127 0.35 -1.22 -10.70
CA PHE A 127 1.08 0.01 -10.98
C PHE A 127 2.33 0.15 -10.10
N ALA A 128 2.24 -0.23 -8.83
CA ALA A 128 3.39 -0.25 -7.93
C ALA A 128 4.46 -1.25 -8.40
N ASP A 129 4.06 -2.42 -8.89
CA ASP A 129 4.96 -3.39 -9.53
C ASP A 129 5.66 -2.77 -10.76
N PHE A 130 4.89 -2.15 -11.66
CA PHE A 130 5.43 -1.42 -12.82
C PHE A 130 6.43 -0.33 -12.39
N LYS A 131 6.09 0.45 -11.36
CA LYS A 131 6.95 1.52 -10.85
C LYS A 131 8.25 0.97 -10.28
N ARG A 132 8.20 -0.13 -9.53
CA ARG A 132 9.41 -0.81 -9.02
C ARG A 132 10.32 -1.22 -10.17
N ASP A 133 9.77 -1.90 -11.17
CA ASP A 133 10.54 -2.33 -12.35
C ASP A 133 11.10 -1.13 -13.14
N TYR A 134 10.33 -0.03 -13.21
CA TYR A 134 10.75 1.23 -13.79
C TYR A 134 11.93 1.84 -13.02
N ASP A 135 11.86 1.91 -11.70
CA ASP A 135 12.90 2.46 -10.82
C ASP A 135 14.18 1.60 -10.83
N GLU A 136 14.05 0.27 -10.82
CA GLU A 136 15.19 -0.67 -10.91
C GLU A 136 15.94 -0.57 -12.26
N SER A 137 15.22 -0.25 -13.33
CA SER A 137 15.82 -0.05 -14.66
C SER A 137 16.28 1.40 -14.90
N TYR A 138 15.84 2.35 -14.06
CA TYR A 138 16.05 3.78 -14.26
C TYR A 138 17.53 4.16 -14.34
N GLU A 139 18.35 3.78 -13.36
CA GLU A 139 19.75 4.20 -13.30
C GLU A 139 20.55 3.68 -14.51
N ARG A 140 20.27 2.45 -14.95
CA ARG A 140 20.90 1.88 -16.16
C ARG A 140 20.49 2.65 -17.41
N ARG A 141 19.21 3.00 -17.55
CA ARG A 141 18.69 3.79 -18.67
C ARG A 141 19.24 5.21 -18.67
N LEU A 142 19.30 5.85 -17.50
CA LEU A 142 19.83 7.20 -17.35
C LEU A 142 21.31 7.24 -17.72
N HIS A 143 22.11 6.27 -17.26
CA HIS A 143 23.52 6.19 -17.62
C HIS A 143 23.71 6.02 -19.14
N ALA A 144 22.94 5.13 -19.77
CA ALA A 144 22.98 4.94 -21.23
C ALA A 144 22.58 6.21 -21.99
N ALA A 145 21.51 6.89 -21.57
CA ALA A 145 21.05 8.14 -22.16
C ALA A 145 22.08 9.26 -22.04
N VAL A 146 22.72 9.41 -20.88
CA VAL A 146 23.80 10.41 -20.68
C VAL A 146 24.99 10.16 -21.62
N LEU A 147 25.34 8.89 -21.87
CA LEU A 147 26.39 8.56 -22.84
C LEU A 147 25.97 8.84 -24.29
N SER A 148 24.71 8.59 -24.63
CA SER A 148 24.14 8.90 -25.94
C SER A 148 24.11 10.42 -26.21
N ASP A 149 23.57 11.17 -25.25
CA ASP A 149 23.45 12.64 -25.31
C ASP A 149 24.82 13.32 -25.49
N LYS A 150 25.87 12.81 -24.84
CA LYS A 150 27.24 13.32 -25.03
C LYS A 150 27.74 13.17 -26.46
N LYS A 151 27.47 12.03 -27.11
CA LYS A 151 27.87 11.79 -28.52
C LYS A 151 27.13 12.75 -29.46
N VAL A 152 25.83 12.92 -29.26
CA VAL A 152 25.01 13.86 -30.04
C VAL A 152 25.55 15.29 -29.93
N GLN A 153 25.96 15.71 -28.73
CA GLN A 153 26.55 17.03 -28.49
C GLN A 153 27.93 17.20 -29.15
N GLU A 154 28.77 16.17 -29.14
CA GLU A 154 30.10 16.18 -29.76
C GLU A 154 30.01 16.23 -31.30
N GLU A 155 28.99 15.58 -31.89
CA GLU A 155 28.80 15.48 -33.34
C GLU A 155 28.19 16.76 -33.98
N ARG A 156 27.87 17.81 -33.19
CA ARG A 156 27.30 19.11 -33.66
C ARG A 156 26.16 18.94 -34.66
N ALA A 157 25.28 17.96 -34.46
CA ALA A 157 24.10 17.81 -35.29
C ALA A 157 23.19 19.05 -35.12
N ILE A 158 22.88 19.72 -36.22
CA ILE A 158 22.07 20.97 -36.28
C ILE A 158 20.58 20.70 -35.97
N TYR A 159 20.20 19.47 -35.63
CA TYR A 159 18.82 19.12 -35.30
C TYR A 159 18.49 19.37 -33.83
N ILE A 160 17.25 19.82 -33.60
CA ILE A 160 16.58 19.91 -32.31
C ILE A 160 16.32 18.47 -31.83
N ASP A 161 17.38 17.72 -31.53
CA ASP A 161 17.23 16.43 -30.89
C ASP A 161 16.94 16.67 -29.41
N ILE A 162 15.80 16.16 -28.96
CA ILE A 162 15.44 16.17 -27.56
C ILE A 162 16.38 15.18 -26.87
N LEU A 163 17.29 15.71 -26.05
CA LEU A 163 18.19 14.91 -25.23
C LEU A 163 17.39 13.90 -24.39
N GLU A 164 17.84 12.65 -24.36
CA GLU A 164 17.12 11.56 -23.73
C GLU A 164 17.19 11.64 -22.19
N ALA A 165 18.34 12.04 -21.63
CA ALA A 165 18.52 12.06 -20.19
C ALA A 165 17.61 13.07 -19.47
N PRO A 166 17.39 14.31 -19.96
CA PRO A 166 16.39 15.22 -19.43
C PRO A 166 14.97 14.66 -19.48
N VAL A 167 14.58 13.97 -20.57
CA VAL A 167 13.25 13.35 -20.70
C VAL A 167 13.06 12.28 -19.63
N LEU A 168 14.03 11.37 -19.46
CA LEU A 168 13.97 10.32 -18.43
C LEU A 168 13.81 10.88 -17.01
N ARG A 169 14.48 11.99 -16.69
CA ARG A 169 14.35 12.66 -15.38
C ARG A 169 12.95 13.22 -15.17
N VAL A 170 12.39 13.87 -16.19
CA VAL A 170 11.02 14.41 -16.15
C VAL A 170 10.00 13.28 -16.03
N ASP A 171 10.16 12.20 -16.78
CA ASP A 171 9.25 11.05 -16.74
C ASP A 171 9.20 10.38 -15.37
N ARG A 172 10.36 10.22 -14.70
CA ARG A 172 10.40 9.68 -13.33
C ARG A 172 9.59 10.52 -12.35
N VAL A 173 9.78 11.84 -12.35
CA VAL A 173 9.02 12.76 -11.49
C VAL A 173 7.53 12.73 -11.81
N LYS A 174 7.16 12.63 -13.10
CA LYS A 174 5.77 12.51 -13.53
C LYS A 174 5.11 11.23 -13.01
N VAL A 175 5.79 10.08 -13.05
CA VAL A 175 5.26 8.80 -12.54
C VAL A 175 4.94 8.89 -11.05
N ASP A 176 5.85 9.45 -10.25
CA ASP A 176 5.63 9.67 -8.81
C ASP A 176 4.45 10.63 -8.57
N HIS A 177 4.40 11.73 -9.32
CA HIS A 177 3.37 12.75 -9.18
C HIS A 177 1.97 12.23 -9.53
N VAL A 178 1.84 11.50 -10.64
CA VAL A 178 0.56 10.93 -11.09
C VAL A 178 0.03 9.90 -10.09
N LEU A 179 0.91 9.06 -9.53
CA LEU A 179 0.52 8.13 -8.47
C LEU A 179 0.01 8.89 -7.24
N GLN A 180 0.75 9.89 -6.76
CA GLN A 180 0.36 10.68 -5.60
C GLN A 180 -0.99 11.38 -5.82
N GLN A 181 -1.16 12.05 -6.96
CA GLN A 181 -2.43 12.70 -7.31
C GLN A 181 -3.60 11.72 -7.39
N THR A 182 -3.39 10.54 -7.98
CA THR A 182 -4.42 9.51 -8.08
C THR A 182 -4.84 9.00 -6.69
N VAL A 183 -3.87 8.82 -5.79
CA VAL A 183 -4.10 8.38 -4.41
C VAL A 183 -4.85 9.43 -3.61
N ASP A 184 -4.43 10.69 -3.71
CA ASP A 184 -5.08 11.80 -2.99
C ASP A 184 -6.53 11.98 -3.45
N GLU A 185 -6.75 11.94 -4.77
CA GLU A 185 -8.07 12.02 -5.38
C GLU A 185 -8.95 10.81 -4.98
N LEU A 186 -8.42 9.58 -5.00
CA LEU A 186 -9.17 8.40 -4.53
C LEU A 186 -9.61 8.53 -3.07
N ASN A 187 -8.71 9.03 -2.20
CA ASN A 187 -9.01 9.28 -0.79
C ASN A 187 -10.06 10.38 -0.60
N GLU A 188 -10.01 11.43 -1.41
CA GLU A 188 -11.06 12.46 -1.42
C GLU A 188 -12.41 11.88 -1.87
N ARG A 189 -12.42 10.98 -2.87
CA ARG A 189 -13.64 10.29 -3.30
C ARG A 189 -14.22 9.40 -2.19
N PHE A 190 -13.40 8.69 -1.42
CA PHE A 190 -13.90 7.97 -0.24
C PHE A 190 -14.58 8.92 0.74
N SER A 191 -13.92 10.03 1.07
CA SER A 191 -14.41 11.04 2.01
C SER A 191 -15.74 11.68 1.58
N ILE A 192 -15.81 12.21 0.35
CA ILE A 192 -17.03 12.85 -0.20
C ILE A 192 -18.22 11.88 -0.19
N ASN A 193 -17.97 10.60 -0.47
CA ASN A 193 -19.00 9.58 -0.50
C ASN A 193 -19.32 8.99 0.88
N ARG A 194 -18.68 9.45 1.96
CA ARG A 194 -18.82 8.94 3.33
C ARG A 194 -18.54 7.44 3.41
N ILE A 195 -17.56 6.97 2.66
CA ILE A 195 -17.04 5.62 2.72
C ILE A 195 -15.85 5.68 3.70
N PRO A 196 -15.90 4.99 4.86
CA PRO A 196 -14.89 5.14 5.91
C PRO A 196 -13.63 4.32 5.60
N LEU A 197 -13.04 4.56 4.42
CA LEU A 197 -11.86 3.87 3.91
C LEU A 197 -10.86 4.90 3.43
N GLU A 198 -9.58 4.55 3.50
CA GLU A 198 -8.49 5.28 2.86
C GLU A 198 -7.56 4.26 2.19
N TYR A 199 -7.03 4.63 1.03
CA TYR A 199 -5.90 3.97 0.43
C TYR A 199 -4.62 4.60 0.95
N HIS A 200 -3.79 3.80 1.59
CA HIS A 200 -2.45 4.18 1.95
C HIS A 200 -1.50 2.99 1.86
N ASN A 201 -0.32 3.25 1.31
CA ASN A 201 0.77 2.29 1.27
C ASN A 201 0.39 0.92 0.67
N GLY A 202 -0.29 0.93 -0.48
CA GLY A 202 -0.61 -0.29 -1.21
C GLY A 202 -1.93 -0.96 -0.81
N LEU A 203 -2.59 -0.50 0.26
CA LEU A 203 -3.81 -1.14 0.78
C LEU A 203 -4.92 -0.12 1.01
N ILE A 204 -6.15 -0.52 0.70
CA ILE A 204 -7.37 0.12 1.18
C ILE A 204 -7.65 -0.40 2.59
N GLN A 205 -7.82 0.48 3.57
CA GLN A 205 -7.97 0.13 4.99
C GLN A 205 -9.07 0.98 5.64
N ALA A 206 -9.63 0.50 6.77
CA ALA A 206 -10.72 1.20 7.45
C ALA A 206 -10.23 2.43 8.23
N VAL A 207 -11.00 3.52 8.12
CA VAL A 207 -10.77 4.76 8.88
C VAL A 207 -11.78 4.84 10.02
N HIS A 208 -11.31 4.57 11.23
CA HIS A 208 -12.13 4.70 12.44
C HIS A 208 -12.19 6.14 12.96
N ASN A 209 -11.13 6.92 12.77
CA ASN A 209 -11.04 8.31 13.22
C ASN A 209 -10.23 9.15 12.21
N PRO A 210 -10.86 10.09 11.48
CA PRO A 210 -10.19 10.92 10.48
C PRO A 210 -9.03 11.76 11.06
N LEU A 211 -9.17 12.25 12.30
CA LEU A 211 -8.12 13.05 12.95
C LEU A 211 -6.89 12.19 13.24
N LEU A 212 -7.10 10.95 13.73
CA LEU A 212 -5.99 10.01 13.94
C LEU A 212 -5.33 9.61 12.63
N SER A 213 -6.11 9.40 11.56
CA SER A 213 -5.50 9.16 10.24
C SER A 213 -4.58 10.32 9.83
N GLN A 214 -5.07 11.56 9.94
CA GLN A 214 -4.31 12.74 9.54
C GLN A 214 -3.06 12.98 10.40
N GLN A 215 -3.15 12.76 11.71
CA GLN A 215 -2.07 13.09 12.65
C GLN A 215 -1.10 11.94 12.90
N VAL A 216 -1.52 10.69 12.71
CA VAL A 216 -0.74 9.49 13.06
C VAL A 216 -0.47 8.66 11.82
N SER A 217 -1.51 8.14 11.16
CA SER A 217 -1.35 7.16 10.07
C SER A 217 -0.66 7.75 8.84
N LYS A 218 -1.08 8.93 8.35
CA LYS A 218 -0.48 9.56 7.16
C LYS A 218 1.01 9.88 7.37
N PRO A 219 1.44 10.55 8.47
CA PRO A 219 2.85 10.76 8.75
C PRO A 219 3.64 9.46 8.90
N PHE A 220 3.04 8.43 9.49
CA PHE A 220 3.66 7.12 9.63
C PHE A 220 3.96 6.49 8.27
N TRP A 221 2.97 6.37 7.39
CA TRP A 221 3.13 5.73 6.09
C TRP A 221 4.10 6.47 5.17
N ALA A 222 4.16 7.80 5.24
CA ALA A 222 5.11 8.60 4.48
C ALA A 222 6.58 8.33 4.88
N ILE A 223 6.83 7.88 6.11
CA ILE A 223 8.17 7.62 6.62
C ILE A 223 8.58 6.16 6.39
N VAL A 224 7.68 5.21 6.63
CA VAL A 224 8.00 3.77 6.52
C VAL A 224 7.99 3.26 5.08
N SER A 225 7.67 4.09 4.09
CA SER A 225 7.78 3.75 2.68
C SER A 225 9.24 3.61 2.19
N ASP A 226 10.22 4.09 2.96
CA ASP A 226 11.63 3.86 2.66
C ASP A 226 11.97 2.36 2.79
N PRO A 227 12.69 1.75 1.83
CA PRO A 227 13.04 0.33 1.86
C PRO A 227 13.75 -0.14 3.14
N MET A 228 14.48 0.75 3.83
CA MET A 228 15.11 0.46 5.12
C MET A 228 14.10 0.00 6.18
N TRP A 229 12.84 0.43 6.05
CA TRP A 229 11.75 0.11 6.98
C TRP A 229 10.84 -1.03 6.49
N GLY A 230 11.22 -1.82 5.48
CA GLY A 230 10.34 -2.84 4.87
C GLY A 230 9.75 -3.88 5.85
N ASN A 231 10.46 -4.24 6.92
CA ASN A 231 9.92 -5.11 7.96
C ASN A 231 8.85 -4.40 8.83
N VAL A 232 9.06 -3.12 9.11
CA VAL A 232 8.14 -2.27 9.89
C VAL A 232 6.85 -2.05 9.11
N ASP A 233 6.98 -1.76 7.82
CA ASP A 233 5.90 -1.68 6.84
C ASP A 233 5.03 -2.94 6.85
N THR A 234 5.66 -4.11 6.69
CA THR A 234 4.98 -5.41 6.63
C THR A 234 4.24 -5.73 7.93
N ASP A 235 4.92 -5.57 9.07
CA ASP A 235 4.33 -5.88 10.39
C ASP A 235 3.17 -4.91 10.72
N MET A 236 3.25 -3.64 10.32
CA MET A 236 2.17 -2.68 10.56
C MET A 236 0.96 -2.91 9.64
N LYS A 237 1.18 -3.26 8.37
CA LYS A 237 0.10 -3.68 7.47
C LYS A 237 -0.67 -4.86 8.06
N LYS A 238 0.07 -5.89 8.50
CA LYS A 238 -0.49 -7.05 9.19
C LYS A 238 -1.28 -6.65 10.44
N ALA A 239 -0.77 -5.71 11.23
CA ALA A 239 -1.46 -5.24 12.43
C ALA A 239 -2.83 -4.64 12.11
N LEU A 240 -2.90 -3.74 11.13
CA LEU A 240 -4.15 -3.12 10.70
C LEU A 240 -5.10 -4.14 10.07
N ASP A 241 -4.60 -5.04 9.22
CA ASP A 241 -5.43 -6.07 8.61
C ASP A 241 -6.04 -7.00 9.65
N THR A 242 -5.24 -7.40 10.64
CA THR A 242 -5.70 -8.23 11.78
C THR A 242 -6.77 -7.49 12.59
N ARG A 243 -6.58 -6.18 12.85
CA ARG A 243 -7.56 -5.34 13.56
C ARG A 243 -8.87 -5.26 12.79
N ASP A 244 -8.82 -4.87 11.52
CA ASP A 244 -9.99 -4.60 10.69
C ASP A 244 -10.77 -5.89 10.37
N ALA A 245 -10.09 -7.04 10.32
CA ALA A 245 -10.72 -8.36 10.24
C ALA A 245 -11.40 -8.82 11.56
N GLY A 246 -11.14 -8.12 12.67
CA GLY A 246 -11.61 -8.50 14.01
C GLY A 246 -10.87 -9.72 14.58
N LEU A 247 -9.65 -9.97 14.14
CA LEU A 247 -8.80 -11.07 14.60
C LEU A 247 -8.03 -10.68 15.88
N PRO A 248 -7.68 -11.64 16.75
CA PRO A 248 -6.87 -11.37 17.94
C PRO A 248 -5.43 -10.94 17.58
N ASP A 249 -4.74 -10.34 18.54
CA ASP A 249 -3.30 -10.05 18.48
C ASP A 249 -2.83 -8.99 17.45
N ALA A 250 -3.72 -8.17 16.92
CA ALA A 250 -3.36 -7.04 16.05
C ALA A 250 -2.29 -6.11 16.66
N HIS A 251 -2.44 -5.78 17.94
CA HIS A 251 -1.47 -4.99 18.71
C HIS A 251 -0.06 -5.62 18.76
N PHE A 252 0.02 -6.96 18.76
CA PHE A 252 1.30 -7.66 18.82
C PHE A 252 2.13 -7.43 17.56
N ALA A 253 1.49 -7.44 16.38
CA ALA A 253 2.14 -7.11 15.12
C ALA A 253 2.61 -5.65 15.08
N ALA A 254 1.80 -4.70 15.56
CA ALA A 254 2.21 -3.29 15.64
C ALA A 254 3.42 -3.08 16.57
N LEU A 255 3.44 -3.76 17.71
CA LEU A 255 4.56 -3.67 18.65
C LEU A 255 5.81 -4.43 18.15
N LYS A 256 5.66 -5.45 17.29
CA LYS A 256 6.80 -6.02 16.55
C LYS A 256 7.39 -5.03 15.54
N ALA A 257 6.56 -4.24 14.87
CA ALA A 257 7.03 -3.18 13.99
C ALA A 257 7.86 -2.14 14.77
N LEU A 258 7.36 -1.69 15.94
CA LEU A 258 8.09 -0.78 16.82
C LEU A 258 9.41 -1.38 17.33
N GLU A 259 9.41 -2.66 17.73
CA GLU A 259 10.64 -3.37 18.11
C GLU A 259 11.66 -3.36 16.97
N SER A 260 11.21 -3.57 15.73
CA SER A 260 12.08 -3.54 14.55
C SER A 260 12.70 -2.17 14.33
N VAL A 261 11.94 -1.08 14.51
CA VAL A 261 12.47 0.30 14.43
C VAL A 261 13.56 0.54 15.46
N VAL A 262 13.31 0.17 16.72
CA VAL A 262 14.30 0.33 17.80
C VAL A 262 15.60 -0.41 17.47
N LYS A 263 15.52 -1.62 16.90
CA LYS A 263 16.69 -2.40 16.47
C LYS A 263 17.44 -1.73 15.32
N ILE A 264 16.74 -1.36 14.25
CA ILE A 264 17.33 -0.70 13.07
C ILE A 264 18.04 0.59 13.48
N ILE A 265 17.43 1.41 14.33
CA ILE A 265 18.05 2.66 14.82
C ILE A 265 19.29 2.36 15.67
N SER A 266 19.22 1.38 16.57
CA SER A 266 20.35 0.97 17.40
C SER A 266 21.54 0.54 16.52
N ASP A 267 21.28 -0.26 15.49
CA ASP A 267 22.29 -0.71 14.53
C ASP A 267 22.86 0.45 13.72
N ALA A 268 21.99 1.30 13.14
CA ALA A 268 22.39 2.45 12.32
C ALA A 268 23.22 3.49 13.10
N LYS A 269 22.99 3.64 14.41
CA LYS A 269 23.78 4.51 15.29
C LYS A 269 25.00 3.81 15.89
N GLY A 270 25.30 2.57 15.52
CA GLY A 270 26.42 1.79 16.05
C GLY A 270 26.33 1.51 17.55
N ARG A 271 25.11 1.44 18.10
CA ARG A 271 24.85 1.27 19.53
C ARG A 271 24.61 -0.18 19.94
N SER A 272 24.39 -1.06 18.97
CA SER A 272 24.22 -2.48 19.19
C SER A 272 25.54 -3.19 19.52
N ILE A 273 25.49 -4.14 20.44
CA ILE A 273 26.61 -4.89 21.01
C ILE A 273 26.56 -6.39 20.66
N GLY A 274 25.49 -6.87 20.04
CA GLY A 274 25.33 -8.25 19.58
C GLY A 274 24.98 -9.25 20.69
N THR A 275 24.67 -8.77 21.90
CA THR A 275 24.29 -9.59 23.06
C THR A 275 22.92 -9.21 23.64
N GLU A 276 22.13 -8.46 22.87
CA GLU A 276 20.82 -7.97 23.27
C GLU A 276 19.78 -9.09 23.39
N ASN A 277 19.22 -9.26 24.59
CA ASN A 277 18.16 -10.23 24.86
C ASN A 277 16.77 -9.59 24.75
N GLY A 278 16.38 -9.20 23.53
CA GLY A 278 15.06 -8.68 23.20
C GLY A 278 14.93 -7.15 23.26
N ALA A 279 13.71 -6.65 23.00
CA ALA A 279 13.43 -5.23 22.75
C ALA A 279 13.95 -4.27 23.84
N ALA A 280 13.81 -4.62 25.12
CA ALA A 280 14.22 -3.76 26.24
C ALA A 280 15.74 -3.50 26.25
N ALA A 281 16.56 -4.47 25.83
CA ALA A 281 18.00 -4.27 25.72
C ALA A 281 18.34 -3.24 24.64
N TYR A 282 17.67 -3.29 23.48
CA TYR A 282 17.86 -2.27 22.44
C TYR A 282 17.37 -0.88 22.87
N VAL A 283 16.25 -0.78 23.60
CA VAL A 283 15.82 0.50 24.20
C VAL A 283 16.90 1.03 25.17
N SER A 284 17.51 0.13 25.95
CA SER A 284 18.59 0.50 26.88
C SER A 284 19.83 1.04 26.16
N ASN A 285 20.14 0.52 24.96
CA ASN A 285 21.21 1.06 24.11
C ASN A 285 20.91 2.48 23.61
N LEU A 286 19.64 2.80 23.32
CA LEU A 286 19.23 4.13 22.85
C LEU A 286 19.28 5.20 23.96
N VAL A 287 18.95 4.85 25.20
CA VAL A 287 19.06 5.77 26.35
C VAL A 287 20.49 5.90 26.88
N ARG A 288 21.38 4.94 26.56
CA ARG A 288 22.80 5.04 26.91
C ARG A 288 23.40 6.30 26.29
N GLN A 289 24.15 7.03 27.12
CA GLN A 289 24.89 8.20 26.68
C GLN A 289 26.13 7.74 25.91
N VAL A 290 26.26 8.21 24.67
CA VAL A 290 27.44 8.01 23.82
C VAL A 290 27.90 9.39 23.39
N ASP A 291 29.18 9.70 23.60
CA ASP A 291 29.77 11.03 23.32
C ASP A 291 28.98 12.20 23.91
N GLY A 292 28.46 12.01 25.12
CA GLY A 292 27.70 13.03 25.83
C GLY A 292 26.23 13.13 25.45
N VAL A 293 25.74 12.38 24.45
CA VAL A 293 24.37 12.52 23.90
C VAL A 293 23.57 11.22 24.03
N ARG A 294 22.33 11.34 24.50
CA ARG A 294 21.33 10.26 24.46
C ARG A 294 20.48 10.37 23.21
N PHE A 295 20.02 9.23 22.66
CA PHE A 295 19.09 9.26 21.52
C PHE A 295 17.63 9.43 21.99
N ILE A 296 17.31 8.84 23.14
CA ILE A 296 16.04 9.03 23.86
C ILE A 296 16.31 9.34 25.33
N ASP A 297 15.36 10.02 25.97
CA ASP A 297 15.40 10.30 27.40
C ASP A 297 14.99 9.08 28.25
N VAL A 298 15.30 9.15 29.54
CA VAL A 298 15.02 8.07 30.50
C VAL A 298 13.52 7.76 30.58
N TRP A 299 12.68 8.79 30.62
CA TRP A 299 11.23 8.60 30.69
C TRP A 299 10.66 7.96 29.41
N GLU A 300 11.26 8.23 28.25
CA GLU A 300 10.88 7.60 26.97
C GLU A 300 11.25 6.12 26.97
N SER A 301 12.45 5.80 27.48
CA SER A 301 12.89 4.42 27.68
C SER A 301 11.93 3.66 28.60
N ASP A 302 11.53 4.27 29.72
CA ASP A 302 10.58 3.66 30.67
C ASP A 302 9.22 3.37 30.02
N MET A 303 8.71 4.29 29.19
CA MET A 303 7.48 4.09 28.43
C MET A 303 7.60 2.95 27.42
N LEU A 304 8.67 2.93 26.62
CA LEU A 304 8.90 1.88 25.62
C LEU A 304 9.07 0.50 26.27
N VAL A 305 9.85 0.39 27.35
CA VAL A 305 10.03 -0.86 28.10
C VAL A 305 8.71 -1.35 28.70
N ASN A 306 7.88 -0.45 29.23
CA ASN A 306 6.56 -0.82 29.73
C ASN A 306 5.63 -1.30 28.61
N LEU A 307 5.64 -0.63 27.45
CA LEU A 307 4.86 -1.05 26.29
C LEU A 307 5.23 -2.47 25.85
N PHE A 308 6.53 -2.77 25.73
CA PHE A 308 6.98 -4.12 25.37
C PHE A 308 6.66 -5.15 26.46
N SER A 309 6.95 -4.85 27.72
CA SER A 309 6.81 -5.83 28.81
C SER A 309 5.35 -6.09 29.23
N LYS A 310 4.47 -5.09 29.14
CA LYS A 310 3.08 -5.17 29.61
C LYS A 310 2.05 -5.39 28.50
N VAL A 311 2.33 -4.91 27.29
CA VAL A 311 1.36 -4.94 26.19
C VAL A 311 1.78 -5.94 25.10
N ARG A 312 3.08 -6.09 24.81
CA ARG A 312 3.55 -7.03 23.78
C ARG A 312 3.86 -8.43 24.32
N ASN A 313 4.73 -8.53 25.32
CA ASN A 313 5.28 -9.80 25.79
C ASN A 313 4.25 -10.80 26.33
N PRO A 314 3.18 -10.39 27.05
CA PRO A 314 2.16 -11.33 27.51
C PRO A 314 1.45 -12.10 26.40
N PHE A 315 1.46 -11.56 25.17
CA PHE A 315 0.83 -12.15 23.98
C PHE A 315 1.82 -12.92 23.10
N GLY A 316 3.13 -12.78 23.36
CA GLY A 316 4.20 -13.49 22.65
C GLY A 316 4.66 -14.79 23.33
N HIS A 317 4.17 -15.06 24.54
CA HIS A 317 4.50 -16.26 25.31
C HIS A 317 3.26 -17.10 25.57
N GLY A 318 3.40 -18.43 25.55
CA GLY A 318 2.28 -19.33 25.84
C GLY A 318 1.73 -19.10 27.25
N ALA A 319 0.40 -18.98 27.39
CA ALA A 319 -0.25 -18.72 28.67
C ALA A 319 -0.22 -19.92 29.66
N GLY A 320 0.29 -21.08 29.23
CA GLY A 320 0.28 -22.31 30.02
C GLY A 320 -1.15 -22.69 30.41
N ASN A 321 -1.41 -22.81 31.71
CA ASN A 321 -2.75 -23.11 32.24
C ASN A 321 -3.62 -21.87 32.49
N LYS A 322 -3.14 -20.66 32.17
CA LYS A 322 -3.91 -19.41 32.31
C LYS A 322 -4.65 -19.07 31.01
N PRO A 323 -5.76 -18.34 31.06
CA PRO A 323 -6.37 -17.80 29.85
C PRO A 323 -5.39 -16.84 29.16
N MET A 324 -5.38 -16.85 27.82
CA MET A 324 -4.65 -15.83 27.06
C MET A 324 -5.19 -14.45 27.43
N PRO A 325 -4.31 -13.46 27.64
CA PRO A 325 -4.76 -12.09 27.81
C PRO A 325 -5.50 -11.63 26.54
N LEU A 326 -6.49 -10.77 26.70
CA LEU A 326 -7.26 -10.17 25.62
C LEU A 326 -7.30 -8.67 25.84
N LEU A 327 -7.00 -7.91 24.79
CA LEU A 327 -7.25 -6.47 24.77
C LEU A 327 -8.65 -6.21 24.24
N SER A 328 -9.31 -5.18 24.79
CA SER A 328 -10.50 -4.59 24.15
C SER A 328 -10.15 -3.99 22.79
N ALA A 329 -11.17 -3.71 21.97
CA ALA A 329 -10.99 -2.99 20.71
C ALA A 329 -10.31 -1.63 20.94
N GLN A 330 -10.74 -0.86 21.96
CA GLN A 330 -10.12 0.43 22.26
C GLN A 330 -8.64 0.31 22.68
N GLN A 331 -8.29 -0.72 23.46
CA GLN A 331 -6.91 -0.96 23.86
C GLN A 331 -6.04 -1.40 22.67
N THR A 332 -6.61 -2.17 21.74
CA THR A 332 -5.94 -2.57 20.51
C THR A 332 -5.66 -1.36 19.62
N ASP A 333 -6.66 -0.50 19.41
CA ASP A 333 -6.51 0.75 18.67
C ASP A 333 -5.48 1.67 19.32
N TRP A 334 -5.54 1.83 20.64
CA TRP A 334 -4.55 2.60 21.38
C TRP A 334 -3.13 2.05 21.15
N ALA A 335 -2.92 0.75 21.29
CA ALA A 335 -1.60 0.15 21.13
C ALA A 335 -1.04 0.30 19.71
N ILE A 336 -1.88 0.19 18.67
CA ILE A 336 -1.48 0.40 17.27
C ILE A 336 -1.10 1.86 17.03
N ASN A 337 -1.94 2.80 17.46
CA ASN A 337 -1.69 4.24 17.28
C ASN A 337 -0.45 4.70 18.05
N GLU A 338 -0.25 4.23 19.28
CA GLU A 338 0.95 4.51 20.06
C GLU A 338 2.21 3.94 19.39
N ALA A 339 2.14 2.71 18.85
CA ALA A 339 3.25 2.16 18.10
C ALA A 339 3.61 3.03 16.89
N MET A 340 2.62 3.46 16.09
CA MET A 340 2.84 4.37 14.96
C MET A 340 3.46 5.71 15.40
N ASN A 341 2.97 6.31 16.49
CA ASN A 341 3.50 7.56 17.03
C ASN A 341 4.96 7.43 17.47
N TRP A 342 5.29 6.38 18.22
CA TRP A 342 6.67 6.12 18.63
C TRP A 342 7.57 5.91 17.42
N ILE A 343 7.13 5.13 16.43
CA ILE A 343 7.90 4.89 15.20
C ILE A 343 8.20 6.22 14.48
N VAL A 344 7.18 7.05 14.24
CA VAL A 344 7.37 8.37 13.61
C VAL A 344 8.34 9.24 14.41
N SER A 345 8.15 9.32 15.71
CA SER A 345 8.97 10.12 16.63
C SER A 345 10.43 9.70 16.62
N LEU A 346 10.71 8.39 16.65
CA LEU A 346 12.06 7.84 16.67
C LEU A 346 12.76 8.02 15.32
N ILE A 347 12.08 7.75 14.21
CA ILE A 347 12.69 7.86 12.88
C ILE A 347 13.04 9.32 12.55
N LYS A 348 12.18 10.28 12.93
CA LYS A 348 12.46 11.72 12.69
C LYS A 348 13.69 12.27 13.43
N ARG A 349 14.23 11.54 14.41
CA ARG A 349 15.44 11.91 15.16
C ARG A 349 16.72 11.31 14.59
N MET A 350 16.60 10.40 13.62
CA MET A 350 17.76 9.81 12.95
C MET A 350 18.49 10.87 12.15
#